data_AF-A0A966SX87-F1
#
_entry.id   AF-A0A966SX87-F1
#
_cell.length_a   1.000
_cell.length_b   1.000
_cell.length_c   1.000
_cell.angle_alpha   90.00
_cell.angle_beta   90.00
_cell.angle_gamma   90.00
#
_symmetry.space_group_name_H-M   'P 1'
#
loop_
_entity.id
_entity.type
_entity.pdbx_description
1 polymer ?
#
loop_
_entity_poly.entity_id
_entity_poly.type
_entity_poly.pdbx_seq_one_letter_code
_entity_poly.pdbx_strand_id
1 'polypeptide(L)'
;IGAMGLADPNHAGAGAVEYQKMFALVLLGYIWAKQAKLALKLRDEDPAFYDAKLATARFYFAKILPGTVSLLASITAGAETVMADGGF
;
A
#
# COMPACT_ATOMS: atom_id res chain seq x y z
N ILE A 1 2.73 12.58 -8.10
CA ILE A 1 1.41 13.17 -8.44
C ILE A 1 1.41 14.70 -8.63
N GLY A 2 2.43 15.46 -8.20
CA GLY A 2 2.44 16.92 -8.36
C GLY A 2 3.40 17.38 -9.46
N ALA A 3 2.88 17.66 -10.65
CA ALA A 3 3.34 18.65 -11.64
C ALA A 3 2.66 18.43 -13.01
N MET A 4 2.51 17.17 -13.47
CA MET A 4 1.93 16.85 -14.79
C MET A 4 0.43 16.47 -14.76
N GLY A 5 -0.14 16.11 -13.61
CA GLY A 5 -1.56 15.70 -13.52
C GLY A 5 -2.58 16.85 -13.60
N LEU A 6 -2.15 18.10 -13.49
CA LEU A 6 -3.04 19.28 -13.60
C LEU A 6 -3.19 19.77 -15.05
N ALA A 7 -2.29 19.36 -15.95
CA ALA A 7 -2.28 19.81 -17.34
C ALA A 7 -3.04 18.87 -18.28
N ASP A 8 -3.20 17.59 -17.93
CA ASP A 8 -3.85 16.58 -18.77
C ASP A 8 -4.64 15.57 -17.91
N PRO A 9 -5.98 15.59 -17.95
CA PRO A 9 -6.85 14.70 -17.16
C PRO A 9 -6.55 13.20 -17.38
N ASN A 10 -6.06 12.84 -18.56
CA ASN A 10 -5.73 11.45 -18.89
C ASN A 10 -4.50 10.95 -18.12
N HIS A 11 -3.53 11.82 -17.86
CA HIS A 11 -2.37 11.51 -17.03
C HIS A 11 -2.74 11.39 -15.53
N ALA A 12 -3.77 12.08 -15.06
CA ALA A 12 -4.27 11.95 -13.71
C ALA A 12 -5.04 10.63 -13.48
N GLY A 13 -5.75 10.14 -14.52
CA GLY A 13 -6.51 8.89 -14.46
C GLY A 13 -5.63 7.63 -14.52
N ALA A 14 -4.53 7.65 -15.27
CA ALA A 14 -3.71 6.47 -15.56
C ALA A 14 -3.01 5.84 -14.34
N GLY A 15 -2.86 6.59 -13.23
CA GLY A 15 -2.23 6.09 -11.99
C GLY A 15 -3.14 6.10 -10.76
N ALA A 16 -4.43 6.42 -10.93
CA ALA A 16 -5.35 6.60 -9.81
C ALA A 16 -5.62 5.28 -9.06
N VAL A 17 -5.73 4.17 -9.79
CA VAL A 17 -6.01 2.83 -9.21
C VAL A 17 -4.80 2.33 -8.43
N GLU A 18 -3.61 2.48 -8.98
CA GLU A 18 -2.33 2.08 -8.39
C GLU A 18 -2.07 2.91 -7.12
N TYR A 19 -2.35 4.21 -7.18
CA TYR A 19 -2.30 5.08 -6.01
C TYR A 19 -3.29 4.65 -4.92
N GLN A 20 -4.55 4.36 -5.27
CA GLN A 20 -5.55 3.90 -4.30
C GLN A 20 -5.13 2.58 -3.64
N LYS A 21 -4.60 1.63 -4.42
CA LYS A 21 -4.05 0.36 -3.90
C LYS A 21 -2.89 0.60 -2.95
N MET A 22 -1.96 1.47 -3.32
CA MET A 22 -0.81 1.83 -2.48
C MET A 22 -1.28 2.49 -1.17
N PHE A 23 -2.24 3.41 -1.25
CA PHE A 23 -2.83 4.07 -0.08
C PHE A 23 -3.51 3.06 0.87
N ALA A 24 -4.30 2.13 0.33
CA ALA A 24 -4.95 1.09 1.11
C ALA A 24 -3.93 0.21 1.88
N LEU A 25 -2.82 -0.17 1.23
CA LEU A 25 -1.75 -0.94 1.87
C LEU A 25 -1.06 -0.18 3.01
N VAL A 26 -0.82 1.12 2.84
CA VAL A 26 -0.23 1.97 3.88
C VAL A 26 -1.20 2.14 5.06
N LEU A 27 -2.48 2.40 4.79
CA LEU A 27 -3.50 2.53 5.83
C LEU A 27 -3.64 1.23 6.65
N LEU A 28 -3.67 0.08 5.98
CA LEU A 28 -3.74 -1.20 6.66
C LEU A 28 -2.46 -1.49 7.46
N GLY A 29 -1.28 -1.09 6.96
CA GLY A 29 -0.03 -1.13 7.71
C GLY A 29 -0.08 -0.28 8.99
N TYR A 30 -0.66 0.92 8.93
CA TYR A 30 -0.84 1.77 10.11
C TYR A 30 -1.74 1.10 11.17
N ILE A 31 -2.85 0.48 10.74
CA ILE A 31 -3.75 -0.25 11.65
C ILE A 31 -3.01 -1.44 12.29
N TRP A 32 -2.27 -2.23 11.52
CA TRP A 32 -1.45 -3.33 12.04
C TRP A 32 -0.40 -2.85 13.04
N ALA A 33 0.27 -1.73 12.79
CA ALA A 33 1.22 -1.15 13.73
C ALA A 33 0.55 -0.75 15.05
N LYS A 34 -0.64 -0.13 14.98
CA LYS A 34 -1.42 0.24 16.17
C LYS A 34 -1.86 -1.00 16.96
N GLN A 35 -2.31 -2.05 16.28
CA GLN A 35 -2.67 -3.32 16.91
C GLN A 35 -1.46 -4.01 17.54
N ALA A 36 -0.32 -4.06 16.85
CA ALA A 36 0.91 -4.63 17.39
C ALA A 36 1.37 -3.90 18.66
N LYS A 37 1.28 -2.56 18.67
CA LYS A 37 1.59 -1.75 19.87
C LYS A 37 0.68 -2.10 21.05
N LEU A 38 -0.61 -2.36 20.81
CA LEU A 38 -1.54 -2.76 21.87
C LEU A 38 -1.30 -4.21 22.30
N ALA A 39 -1.07 -5.12 21.36
CA ALA A 39 -0.79 -6.53 21.62
C ALA A 39 0.46 -6.72 22.50
N LEU A 40 1.48 -5.88 22.34
CA LEU A 40 2.65 -5.90 23.22
C LEU A 40 2.34 -5.50 24.67
N LYS A 41 1.33 -4.65 24.90
CA LYS A 41 0.95 -4.21 26.25
C LYS A 41 0.04 -5.20 26.97
N LEU A 42 -0.87 -5.83 26.21
CA LEU A 42 -1.88 -6.75 26.75
C LEU A 42 -1.42 -8.21 26.66
N ARG A 43 -0.18 -8.46 26.22
CA ARG A 43 0.35 -9.80 25.95
C ARG A 43 0.13 -10.76 27.11
N ASP A 44 0.28 -10.30 28.35
CA ASP A 44 0.18 -11.14 29.54
C ASP A 44 -1.27 -11.55 29.87
N GLU A 45 -2.29 -10.88 29.30
CA GLU A 45 -3.69 -11.23 29.50
C GLU A 45 -4.12 -12.46 28.68
N ASP A 46 -3.60 -12.59 27.45
CA ASP A 46 -3.79 -13.75 26.58
C ASP A 46 -2.57 -13.91 25.65
N PRO A 47 -1.48 -14.56 26.13
CA PRO A 47 -0.24 -14.66 25.37
C PRO A 47 -0.42 -15.35 24.01
N ALA A 48 -1.28 -16.36 23.94
CA ALA A 48 -1.51 -17.11 22.71
C ALA A 48 -2.17 -16.25 21.63
N PHE A 49 -3.20 -15.48 21.99
CA PHE A 49 -3.89 -14.59 21.06
C PHE A 49 -2.99 -13.43 20.60
N TYR A 50 -2.32 -12.76 21.54
CA TYR A 50 -1.50 -11.59 21.21
C TYR A 50 -0.21 -11.97 20.46
N ASP A 51 0.40 -13.12 20.73
CA ASP A 51 1.53 -13.62 19.95
C ASP A 51 1.12 -13.97 18.52
N ALA A 52 -0.07 -14.58 18.33
CA ALA A 52 -0.61 -14.83 16.99
C ALA A 52 -0.87 -13.52 16.22
N LYS A 53 -1.40 -12.49 16.90
CA LYS A 53 -1.59 -11.14 16.31
C LYS A 53 -0.26 -10.50 15.89
N LEU A 54 0.77 -10.60 16.74
CA LEU A 54 2.11 -10.08 16.42
C LEU A 54 2.77 -10.84 15.26
N ALA A 55 2.61 -12.16 15.21
CA ALA A 55 3.07 -12.98 14.09
C ALA A 55 2.39 -12.56 12.77
N THR A 56 1.09 -12.31 12.80
CA THR A 56 0.32 -11.85 11.62
C THR A 56 0.76 -10.46 11.18
N ALA A 57 0.97 -9.53 12.11
CA ALA A 57 1.50 -8.20 11.81
C ALA A 57 2.88 -8.30 11.14
N ARG A 58 3.79 -9.13 11.67
CA ARG A 58 5.12 -9.37 11.07
C ARG A 58 5.01 -9.93 9.65
N PHE A 59 4.12 -10.89 9.43
CA PHE A 59 3.86 -11.43 8.09
C PHE A 59 3.39 -10.33 7.12
N TYR A 60 2.45 -9.48 7.54
CA TYR A 60 1.97 -8.36 6.73
C TYR A 60 3.11 -7.41 6.32
N PHE A 61 3.92 -6.97 7.28
CA PHE A 61 5.05 -6.06 7.01
C PHE A 61 6.14 -6.71 6.16
N ALA A 62 6.40 -8.01 6.33
CA ALA A 62 7.47 -8.71 5.62
C ALA A 62 7.08 -9.16 4.20
N LYS A 63 5.80 -9.50 3.97
CA LYS A 63 5.36 -10.16 2.73
C LYS A 63 4.36 -9.35 1.90
N ILE A 64 3.51 -8.55 2.54
CA ILE A 64 2.43 -7.83 1.84
C ILE A 64 2.83 -6.38 1.57
N LEU A 65 3.33 -5.68 2.59
CA LEU A 65 3.68 -4.26 2.49
C LEU A 65 4.74 -3.93 1.41
N PRO A 66 5.76 -4.77 1.14
CA PRO A 66 6.72 -4.51 0.07
C PRO A 66 6.08 -4.37 -1.33
N GLY A 67 4.85 -4.86 -1.53
CA GLY A 67 4.09 -4.62 -2.76
C GLY A 67 3.86 -3.14 -3.09
N THR A 68 3.94 -2.26 -2.08
CA THR A 68 3.90 -0.80 -2.28
C THR A 68 5.06 -0.28 -3.14
N VAL A 69 6.22 -0.94 -3.12
CA VAL A 69 7.37 -0.57 -3.97
C VAL A 69 7.07 -0.81 -5.44
N SER A 70 6.44 -1.95 -5.76
CA SER A 70 6.02 -2.23 -7.13
C SER A 70 4.95 -1.25 -7.60
N LEU A 71 3.97 -0.93 -6.74
CA LEU A 71 2.93 0.04 -7.07
C LEU A 71 3.50 1.45 -7.24
N LEU A 72 4.47 1.84 -6.41
CA LEU A 72 5.18 3.11 -6.56
C LEU A 72 5.91 3.17 -7.90
N ALA A 73 6.61 2.10 -8.29
CA ALA A 73 7.26 2.00 -9.60
C ALA A 73 6.24 2.17 -10.74
N SER A 74 5.08 1.51 -10.66
CA SER A 74 3.99 1.67 -11.63
C SER A 74 3.43 3.11 -11.68
N ILE A 75 3.26 3.77 -10.53
CA ILE A 75 2.81 5.17 -10.46
C ILE A 75 3.86 6.11 -11.07
N THR A 76 5.15 5.83 -10.88
CA THR A 76 6.25 6.66 -11.40
C THR A 76 6.53 6.45 -12.89
N ALA A 77 6.15 5.30 -13.45
CA ALA A 77 6.30 5.01 -14.88
C ALA A 77 5.39 5.88 -15.78
N GLY A 78 4.38 6.56 -15.20
CA GLY A 78 3.55 7.54 -15.90
C GLY A 78 2.56 6.93 -16.91
N ALA A 79 1.78 7.78 -17.58
CA ALA A 79 0.74 7.35 -18.52
C ALA A 79 1.26 6.90 -19.89
N GLU A 80 2.57 7.06 -20.17
CA GLU A 80 3.17 6.66 -21.45
C GLU A 80 3.00 5.16 -21.72
N THR A 81 2.99 4.30 -20.68
CA THR A 81 2.78 2.86 -20.86
C THR A 81 1.32 2.43 -20.96
N VAL A 82 0.37 3.29 -20.55
CA VAL A 82 -1.08 3.01 -20.57
C VAL A 82 -1.75 3.65 -21.80
N MET A 83 -1.18 4.74 -22.32
CA MET A 83 -1.66 5.47 -23.50
C MET A 83 -0.78 5.28 -24.74
N ALA A 84 0.17 4.33 -24.72
CA ALA A 84 0.87 3.89 -25.91
C ALA A 84 -0.08 3.12 -26.82
N ASP A 85 -0.73 3.91 -27.68
CA ASP A 85 -1.55 3.61 -28.84
C ASP A 85 -2.94 2.93 -28.62
N GLY A 86 -3.95 3.57 -29.21
CA GLY A 86 -5.13 2.90 -29.75
C GLY A 86 -4.88 2.61 -31.23
N GLY A 87 -3.76 1.96 -31.54
CA GLY A 87 -3.27 1.66 -32.88
C GLY A 87 -3.26 0.16 -33.15
N PHE A 88 -4.45 -0.44 -33.24
CA PHE A 88 -4.69 -1.61 -34.06
C PHE A 88 -5.66 -1.23 -35.18
#